data_AF-A0A7S3H862-F1
#
_entry.id   AF-A0A7S3H862-F1
#
_cell.length_a   1.000
_cell.length_b   1.000
_cell.length_c   1.000
_cell.angle_alpha   90.00
_cell.angle_beta   90.00
_cell.angle_gamma   90.00
#
_symmetry.space_group_name_H-M   'P 1'
#
loop_
_entity.id
_entity.type
_entity.pdbx_description
1 polymer ?
#
loop_
_entity_poly.entity_id
_entity_poly.type
_entity_poly.pdbx_seq_one_letter_code
_entity_poly.pdbx_strand_id
1 'polypeptide(L)'
;IERSEVTELLDGIYKNVHLLEDVQFLVQYAPQVLPPTVQEASGERIWANILGLQEDLTNKREASVRSLAGAMQQLYPEQELPTIVDKARLVAQAFQIERFATKKELTKMSQLTAECAKVFPPDFASVDPDEVIRQAQVVIFQR
;
A
#
# COMPACT_ATOMS: atom_id res chain seq x y z
N ILE A 1 -2.57 -15.29 -31.65
CA ILE A 1 -2.95 -13.86 -31.52
C ILE A 1 -2.38 -13.17 -32.75
N GLU A 2 -3.24 -12.57 -33.57
CA GLU A 2 -2.76 -11.84 -34.74
C GLU A 2 -2.03 -10.56 -34.29
N ARG A 3 -1.00 -10.16 -35.03
CA ARG A 3 -0.14 -9.02 -34.66
C ARG A 3 -0.92 -7.69 -34.63
N SER A 4 -1.99 -7.60 -35.42
CA SER A 4 -2.95 -6.48 -35.49
C SER A 4 -3.72 -6.33 -34.18
N GLU A 5 -4.29 -7.41 -33.65
CA GLU A 5 -5.10 -7.41 -32.41
C GLU A 5 -4.28 -6.93 -31.20
N VAL A 6 -3.01 -7.36 -31.13
CA VAL A 6 -2.08 -6.91 -30.07
C VAL A 6 -1.79 -5.41 -30.20
N THR A 7 -1.67 -4.91 -31.43
CA THR A 7 -1.37 -3.50 -31.69
C THR A 7 -2.55 -2.61 -31.30
N GLU A 8 -3.78 -2.99 -31.66
CA GLU A 8 -4.99 -2.26 -31.26
C GLU A 8 -5.19 -2.23 -29.73
N LEU A 9 -4.90 -3.34 -29.05
CA LEU A 9 -4.94 -3.40 -27.59
C LEU A 9 -3.92 -2.45 -26.96
N LEU A 10 -2.67 -2.50 -27.42
CA LEU A 10 -1.60 -1.63 -26.91
C LEU A 10 -1.91 -0.16 -27.17
N ASP A 11 -2.39 0.19 -28.37
CA ASP A 11 -2.82 1.56 -28.70
C ASP A 11 -3.97 2.01 -27.80
N GLY A 12 -4.91 1.11 -27.49
CA GLY A 12 -5.99 1.37 -26.54
C GLY A 12 -5.47 1.64 -25.11
N ILE A 13 -4.44 0.93 -24.67
CA ILE A 13 -3.80 1.16 -23.36
C ILE A 13 -3.07 2.50 -23.39
N TYR A 14 -2.23 2.78 -24.39
CA TYR A 14 -1.47 4.03 -24.51
C TYR A 14 -2.35 5.27 -24.69
N LYS A 15 -3.57 5.12 -25.20
CA LYS A 15 -4.58 6.20 -25.23
C LYS A 15 -5.09 6.60 -23.86
N ASN A 16 -5.03 5.70 -22.88
CA ASN A 16 -5.60 5.92 -21.54
C ASN A 16 -4.52 6.03 -20.44
N VAL A 17 -3.33 5.46 -20.68
CA VAL A 17 -2.20 5.45 -19.75
C VAL A 17 -1.19 6.51 -20.17
N HIS A 18 -1.17 7.64 -19.46
CA HIS A 18 -0.37 8.81 -19.84
C HIS A 18 0.92 8.99 -19.04
N LEU A 19 1.03 8.39 -17.85
CA LEU A 19 2.18 8.54 -16.98
C LEU A 19 3.06 7.29 -16.97
N LEU A 20 4.37 7.48 -16.87
CA LEU A 20 5.33 6.39 -16.70
C LEU A 20 4.99 5.51 -15.50
N GLU A 21 4.51 6.12 -14.41
CA GLU A 21 4.10 5.41 -13.19
C GLU A 21 2.92 4.46 -13.43
N ASP A 22 1.97 4.84 -14.28
CA ASP A 22 0.82 3.99 -14.60
C ASP A 22 1.23 2.80 -15.48
N VAL A 23 2.21 3.00 -16.38
CA VAL A 23 2.82 1.90 -17.15
C VAL A 23 3.58 0.95 -16.22
N GLN A 24 4.36 1.49 -15.29
CA GLN A 24 5.08 0.68 -14.29
C GLN A 24 4.11 -0.12 -13.42
N PHE A 25 3.01 0.50 -12.99
CA PHE A 25 1.94 -0.15 -12.25
C PHE A 25 1.29 -1.28 -13.06
N LEU A 26 0.95 -1.04 -14.32
CA LEU A 26 0.42 -2.06 -15.22
C LEU A 26 1.37 -3.25 -15.35
N VAL A 27 2.67 -3.02 -15.51
CA VAL A 27 3.67 -4.11 -15.60
C VAL A 27 3.77 -4.89 -14.29
N GLN A 28 3.80 -4.19 -13.14
CA GLN A 28 3.90 -4.81 -11.82
C GLN A 28 2.67 -5.64 -11.44
N TYR A 29 1.48 -5.18 -11.83
CA TYR A 29 0.19 -5.77 -11.46
C TYR A 29 -0.54 -6.42 -12.64
N ALA A 30 0.15 -6.70 -13.75
CA ALA A 30 -0.43 -7.28 -14.96
C ALA A 30 -1.36 -8.48 -14.70
N PRO A 31 -1.02 -9.45 -13.83
CA PRO A 31 -1.91 -10.59 -13.55
C PRO A 31 -3.23 -10.22 -12.87
N GLN A 32 -3.33 -9.04 -12.26
CA GLN A 32 -4.52 -8.57 -11.54
C GLN A 32 -5.37 -7.62 -12.39
N VAL A 33 -4.74 -6.87 -13.31
CA VAL A 33 -5.44 -5.88 -14.13
C VAL A 33 -5.77 -6.39 -15.54
N LEU A 34 -5.07 -7.42 -16.03
CA LEU A 34 -5.39 -8.05 -17.30
C LEU A 34 -6.53 -9.06 -17.12
N PRO A 35 -7.51 -9.09 -18.04
CA PRO A 35 -8.53 -10.12 -18.03
C PRO A 35 -7.94 -11.50 -18.30
N PRO A 36 -8.64 -12.58 -17.89
CA PRO A 36 -8.14 -13.95 -18.01
C PRO A 36 -8.00 -14.41 -19.46
N THR A 37 -8.69 -13.76 -20.41
CA THR A 37 -8.67 -14.09 -21.83
C THR A 37 -8.39 -12.86 -22.67
N VAL A 38 -7.72 -13.04 -23.81
CA VAL A 38 -7.35 -11.95 -24.73
C VAL A 38 -8.56 -11.35 -25.41
N GLN A 39 -9.60 -12.16 -25.65
CA GLN A 39 -10.86 -11.74 -26.26
C GLN A 39 -11.62 -10.74 -25.38
N GLU A 40 -11.35 -10.77 -24.08
CA GLU A 40 -11.91 -9.87 -23.09
C GLU A 40 -11.07 -8.62 -22.86
N ALA A 41 -9.86 -8.55 -23.45
CA ALA A 41 -8.92 -7.46 -23.28
C ALA A 41 -9.28 -6.28 -24.17
N SER A 42 -9.70 -5.17 -23.54
CA SER A 42 -9.80 -3.86 -24.16
C SER A 42 -9.03 -2.83 -23.34
N GLY A 43 -8.54 -1.78 -23.98
CA GLY A 43 -7.83 -0.68 -23.30
C GLY A 43 -8.68 -0.04 -22.19
N GLU A 44 -9.97 0.17 -22.45
CA GLU A 44 -10.93 0.72 -21.48
C GLU A 44 -11.10 -0.18 -20.25
N ARG A 45 -11.25 -1.50 -20.46
CA ARG A 45 -11.40 -2.45 -19.35
C ARG A 45 -10.13 -2.56 -18.53
N ILE A 46 -8.97 -2.62 -19.18
CA ILE A 46 -7.68 -2.65 -18.48
C ILE A 46 -7.49 -1.36 -17.68
N TRP A 47 -7.86 -0.21 -18.23
CA TRP A 47 -7.79 1.06 -17.51
C TRP A 47 -8.73 1.10 -16.30
N ALA A 48 -9.98 0.64 -16.45
CA ALA A 48 -10.91 0.51 -15.34
C ALA A 48 -10.37 -0.41 -14.22
N ASN A 49 -9.74 -1.54 -14.60
CA ASN A 49 -9.10 -2.45 -13.64
C ASN A 49 -7.90 -1.81 -12.93
N ILE A 50 -7.08 -1.01 -13.64
CA ILE A 50 -5.98 -0.25 -13.05
C ILE A 50 -6.53 0.72 -12.00
N LEU A 51 -7.51 1.55 -12.36
CA LEU A 51 -8.09 2.53 -11.43
C LEU A 51 -8.71 1.86 -10.20
N GLY A 52 -9.47 0.78 -10.40
CA GLY A 52 -10.04 0.01 -9.30
C GLY A 52 -8.97 -0.58 -8.38
N LEU A 53 -7.89 -1.12 -8.93
CA LEU A 53 -6.79 -1.66 -8.12
C LEU A 53 -6.03 -0.54 -7.38
N GLN A 54 -5.82 0.62 -8.01
CA GLN A 54 -5.20 1.77 -7.36
C GLN A 54 -6.03 2.28 -6.17
N GLU A 55 -7.35 2.36 -6.33
CA GLU A 55 -8.28 2.69 -5.25
C GLU A 55 -8.24 1.65 -4.13
N ASP A 56 -8.29 0.37 -4.47
CA ASP A 56 -8.22 -0.74 -3.50
C ASP A 56 -6.91 -0.71 -2.68
N LEU A 57 -5.78 -0.48 -3.33
CA LEU A 57 -4.47 -0.41 -2.66
C LEU A 57 -4.39 0.83 -1.76
N THR A 58 -4.97 1.95 -2.17
CA THR A 58 -5.08 3.16 -1.35
C THR A 58 -5.93 2.90 -0.11
N ASN A 59 -7.09 2.27 -0.29
CA ASN A 59 -7.99 1.88 0.80
C ASN A 59 -7.34 0.90 1.77
N LYS A 60 -6.57 -0.08 1.27
CA LYS A 60 -5.82 -1.03 2.09
C LYS A 60 -4.76 -0.34 2.95
N ARG A 61 -4.03 0.63 2.40
CA ARG A 61 -3.06 1.43 3.17
C ARG A 61 -3.75 2.21 4.28
N GLU A 62 -4.83 2.91 3.96
CA GLU A 62 -5.60 3.66 4.95
C GLU A 62 -6.17 2.75 6.05
N ALA A 63 -6.62 1.56 5.69
CA ALA A 63 -7.05 0.56 6.67
C ALA A 63 -5.90 0.13 7.58
N SER A 64 -4.70 -0.13 7.05
CA SER A 64 -3.51 -0.46 7.84
C SER A 64 -3.10 0.68 8.79
N VAL A 65 -3.18 1.94 8.37
CA VAL A 65 -2.94 3.10 9.24
C VAL A 65 -3.94 3.13 10.39
N ARG A 66 -5.23 2.93 10.10
CA ARG A 66 -6.28 2.87 11.14
C ARG A 66 -6.07 1.71 12.11
N SER A 67 -5.67 0.54 11.63
CA SER A 67 -5.36 -0.60 12.49
C SER A 67 -4.18 -0.30 13.42
N LEU A 68 -3.11 0.32 12.91
CA LEU A 68 -1.98 0.75 13.74
C LEU A 68 -2.41 1.80 14.76
N ALA A 69 -3.21 2.79 14.36
CA ALA A 69 -3.75 3.79 15.27
C ALA A 69 -4.59 3.16 16.40
N GLY A 70 -5.40 2.15 16.07
CA GLY A 70 -6.17 1.38 17.07
C GLY A 70 -5.27 0.66 18.07
N ALA A 71 -4.16 0.07 17.63
CA ALA A 71 -3.17 -0.53 18.53
C ALA A 71 -2.45 0.53 19.39
N MET A 72 -2.07 1.66 18.80
CA MET A 72 -1.45 2.77 19.53
C MET A 72 -2.40 3.38 20.58
N GLN A 73 -3.70 3.48 20.30
CA GLN A 73 -4.71 3.95 21.27
C GLN A 73 -4.78 3.08 22.51
N GLN A 74 -4.51 1.78 22.39
CA GLN A 74 -4.43 0.88 23.55
C GLN A 74 -3.17 1.11 24.38
N LEU A 75 -2.06 1.54 23.75
CA LEU A 75 -0.82 1.87 24.45
C LEU A 75 -0.86 3.24 25.11
N TYR A 76 -1.55 4.20 24.47
CA TYR A 76 -1.61 5.60 24.89
C TYR A 76 -3.07 6.05 25.03
N PRO A 77 -3.85 5.46 25.97
CA PRO A 77 -5.28 5.75 26.11
C PRO A 77 -5.59 7.20 26.50
N GLU A 78 -4.60 7.94 27.02
CA GLU A 78 -4.72 9.34 27.41
C GLU A 78 -4.63 10.34 26.25
N GLN A 79 -4.22 9.88 25.05
CA GLN A 79 -4.12 10.75 23.88
C GLN A 79 -5.43 10.77 23.08
N GLU A 80 -5.75 11.94 22.53
CA GLU A 80 -6.88 12.12 21.62
C GLU A 80 -6.69 11.34 20.32
N LEU A 81 -7.76 10.71 19.83
CA LEU A 81 -7.72 9.84 18.65
C LEU A 81 -7.13 10.53 17.39
N PRO A 82 -7.45 11.80 17.06
CA PRO A 82 -6.83 12.48 15.91
C PRO A 82 -5.30 12.54 16.01
N THR A 83 -4.77 12.82 17.21
CA THR A 83 -3.33 12.90 17.46
C THR A 83 -2.66 11.54 17.27
N ILE A 84 -3.31 10.46 17.70
CA ILE A 84 -2.81 9.09 17.50
C ILE A 84 -2.82 8.72 16.01
N VAL A 85 -3.89 9.05 15.29
CA VAL A 85 -4.01 8.77 13.85
C VAL A 85 -2.91 9.49 13.07
N ASP A 86 -2.64 10.75 13.38
CA ASP A 86 -1.58 11.52 12.73
C ASP A 86 -0.20 10.90 13.01
N LYS A 87 0.07 10.50 14.26
CA LYS A 87 1.33 9.83 14.60
C LYS A 87 1.46 8.46 13.94
N ALA A 88 0.40 7.66 13.92
CA ALA A 88 0.37 6.36 13.23
C ALA A 88 0.65 6.53 11.73
N ARG A 89 0.11 7.59 11.11
CA ARG A 89 0.38 7.93 9.72
C ARG A 89 1.86 8.29 9.48
N LEU A 90 2.48 9.06 10.38
CA LEU A 90 3.92 9.36 10.30
C LEU A 90 4.77 8.09 10.38
N VAL A 91 4.44 7.15 11.28
CA VAL A 91 5.12 5.85 11.33
C VAL A 91 4.90 5.04 10.05
N ALA A 92 3.66 5.01 9.55
CA ALA A 92 3.32 4.26 8.34
C ALA A 92 4.03 4.80 7.08
N GLN A 93 4.21 6.12 6.97
CA GLN A 93 4.90 6.76 5.84
C GLN A 93 6.31 6.20 5.62
N ALA A 94 6.97 5.77 6.67
CA ALA A 94 8.31 5.25 6.55
C ALA A 94 8.38 3.80 5.99
N PHE A 95 7.23 3.15 5.82
CA PHE A 95 7.07 1.92 5.03
C PHE A 95 6.62 2.18 3.58
N GLN A 96 6.21 3.42 3.26
CA GLN A 96 5.70 3.82 1.96
C GLN A 96 6.84 4.16 0.99
N ILE A 97 7.39 3.12 0.35
CA ILE A 97 8.44 3.27 -0.67
C ILE A 97 7.83 3.60 -2.04
N GLU A 98 6.69 2.99 -2.36
CA GLU A 98 6.01 3.14 -3.65
C GLU A 98 4.73 3.96 -3.51
N ARG A 99 4.28 4.55 -4.63
CA ARG A 99 3.04 5.32 -4.69
C ARG A 99 1.84 4.53 -4.18
N PHE A 100 1.73 3.25 -4.54
CA PHE A 100 0.67 2.35 -4.12
C PHE A 100 1.18 1.28 -3.15
N ALA A 101 0.28 0.75 -2.33
CA ALA A 101 0.65 -0.20 -1.30
C ALA A 101 1.16 -1.51 -1.91
N THR A 102 2.33 -1.96 -1.46
CA THR A 102 2.85 -3.28 -1.85
C THR A 102 2.40 -4.34 -0.85
N LYS A 103 2.39 -5.61 -1.27
CA LYS A 103 2.14 -6.73 -0.35
C LYS A 103 3.15 -6.72 0.81
N LYS A 104 4.41 -6.40 0.53
CA LYS A 104 5.48 -6.32 1.53
C LYS A 104 5.23 -5.22 2.55
N GLU A 105 4.81 -4.04 2.10
CA GLU A 105 4.41 -2.92 2.97
C GLU A 105 3.26 -3.34 3.89
N LEU A 106 2.15 -3.86 3.32
CA LEU A 106 0.97 -4.24 4.09
C LEU A 106 1.27 -5.35 5.11
N THR A 107 2.10 -6.33 4.74
CA THR A 107 2.54 -7.38 5.68
C THR A 107 3.36 -6.79 6.83
N LYS A 108 4.32 -5.90 6.54
CA LYS A 108 5.11 -5.24 7.59
C LYS A 108 4.26 -4.40 8.52
N MET A 109 3.31 -3.64 7.97
CA MET A 109 2.35 -2.84 8.75
C MET A 109 1.48 -3.73 9.65
N SER A 110 1.00 -4.86 9.14
CA SER A 110 0.22 -5.83 9.92
C SER A 110 1.04 -6.43 11.07
N GLN A 111 2.29 -6.83 10.81
CA GLN A 111 3.20 -7.35 11.84
C GLN A 111 3.54 -6.28 12.90
N LEU A 112 3.82 -5.05 12.46
CA LEU A 112 4.05 -3.91 13.35
C LEU A 112 2.84 -3.65 14.27
N THR A 113 1.64 -3.70 13.71
CA THR A 113 0.39 -3.52 14.47
C THR A 113 0.24 -4.61 15.54
N ALA A 114 0.49 -5.87 15.17
CA ALA A 114 0.38 -7.01 16.10
C ALA A 114 1.41 -6.95 17.25
N GLU A 115 2.58 -6.39 16.99
CA GLU A 115 3.71 -6.34 17.92
C GLU A 115 4.02 -4.92 18.42
N CYS A 116 3.02 -4.03 18.34
CA CYS A 116 3.14 -2.61 18.64
C CYS A 116 3.77 -2.37 20.02
N ALA A 117 3.29 -3.09 21.05
CA ALA A 117 3.80 -2.98 22.42
C ALA A 117 5.29 -3.34 22.61
N LYS A 118 5.90 -4.08 21.67
CA LYS A 118 7.32 -4.49 21.77
C LYS A 118 8.29 -3.47 21.19
N VAL A 119 7.82 -2.58 20.31
CA VAL A 119 8.68 -1.69 19.54
C VAL A 119 8.38 -0.21 19.78
N PHE A 120 7.16 0.11 20.21
CA PHE A 120 6.80 1.46 20.57
C PHE A 120 7.31 1.83 21.97
N PRO A 121 7.78 3.07 22.17
CA PRO A 121 8.24 3.54 23.48
C PRO A 121 7.08 3.62 24.49
N PRO A 122 7.36 3.61 25.80
CA PRO A 122 6.32 3.72 26.82
C PRO A 122 5.59 5.07 26.81
N ASP A 123 6.26 6.14 26.38
CA ASP A 123 5.70 7.50 26.33
C ASP A 123 5.39 7.93 24.90
N PHE A 124 4.18 8.46 24.67
CA PHE A 124 3.73 8.90 23.35
C PHE A 124 4.62 10.00 22.74
N ALA A 125 5.12 10.92 23.56
CA ALA A 125 5.99 12.01 23.10
C ALA A 125 7.33 11.51 22.52
N SER A 126 7.75 10.32 22.91
CA SER A 126 9.00 9.68 22.47
C SER A 126 8.83 8.86 21.19
N VAL A 127 7.62 8.80 20.62
CA VAL A 127 7.36 8.06 19.37
C VAL A 127 8.04 8.77 18.20
N ASP A 128 9.17 8.20 17.81
CA ASP A 128 9.94 8.55 16.62
C ASP A 128 9.81 7.46 15.54
N PRO A 129 9.36 7.79 14.32
CA PRO A 129 9.18 6.82 13.25
C PRO A 129 10.42 5.99 12.92
N ASP A 130 11.60 6.63 12.83
CA ASP A 130 12.84 5.96 12.41
C ASP A 130 13.29 4.96 13.47
N GLU A 131 13.18 5.33 14.75
CA GLU A 131 13.49 4.43 15.86
C GLU A 131 12.52 3.25 15.93
N VAL A 132 11.21 3.47 15.75
CA VAL A 132 10.21 2.39 15.72
C VAL A 132 10.51 1.39 14.60
N ILE A 133 10.90 1.87 13.43
CA ILE A 133 11.27 0.98 12.30
C ILE A 133 12.54 0.22 12.61
N ARG A 134 13.55 0.88 13.16
CA ARG A 134 14.80 0.25 13.54
C ARG A 134 14.55 -0.89 14.53
N GLN A 135 13.70 -0.65 15.53
CA GLN A 135 13.29 -1.69 16.48
C GLN A 135 12.49 -2.80 15.81
N ALA A 136 11.54 -2.46 14.93
CA ALA A 136 10.76 -3.44 14.18
C ALA A 136 11.64 -4.33 13.28
N GLN A 137 12.70 -3.79 12.68
CA GLN A 137 13.67 -4.57 11.90
C GLN A 137 14.39 -5.60 12.76
N VAL A 138 14.77 -5.27 13.99
CA VAL A 138 15.48 -6.17 14.89
C VAL A 138 14.55 -7.18 15.54
N VAL A 139 13.36 -6.75 15.97
CA VAL A 139 12.48 -7.53 16.84
C VAL A 139 11.44 -8.34 16.06
N ILE A 140 10.93 -7.78 14.96
CA ILE A 140 9.77 -8.30 14.23
C ILE A 140 10.18 -8.95 12.91
N PHE A 141 11.00 -8.28 12.09
CA PHE A 141 11.25 -8.69 10.70
C PHE A 141 12.45 -9.64 10.49
N GLN A 142 13.20 -9.96 11.55
CA GLN A 142 14.31 -10.93 11.51
C GLN A 142 13.89 -12.37 11.89
N ARG A 143 12.61 -12.60 12.17
CA ARG A 143 12.03 -13.93 12.43
C ARG A 143 11.33 -14.45 11.19
#